data_AF-A0A944V5W8-F1
#
_entry.id   AF-A0A944V5W8-F1
#
_cell.length_a   1.000
_cell.length_b   1.000
_cell.length_c   1.000
_cell.angle_alpha   90.00
_cell.angle_beta   90.00
_cell.angle_gamma   90.00
#
_symmetry.space_group_name_H-M   'P 1'
#
loop_
_entity.id
_entity.type
_entity.pdbx_description
1 polymer ?
#
loop_
_entity_poly.entity_id
_entity_poly.type
_entity_poly.pdbx_seq_one_letter_code
_entity_poly.pdbx_strand_id
1 'polypeptide(L)' 'RLGWLVIWSTWLATLVLLVPTLMPHDDVVGWGFVTLAATSVAYLLHRLWDWYVVGRPLPRR' A
#
# COMPACT_ATOMS: atom_id res chain seq x y z
N ARG A 1 -15.82 -5.27 -2.50
CA ARG A 1 -14.78 -6.34 -2.43
C ARG A 1 -13.71 -6.20 -3.52
N LEU A 2 -14.04 -5.78 -4.75
CA LEU A 2 -13.06 -5.54 -5.82
C LEU A 2 -11.94 -4.53 -5.46
N GLY A 3 -12.28 -3.40 -4.83
CA GLY A 3 -11.27 -2.41 -4.41
C GLY A 3 -10.23 -2.95 -3.44
N TRP A 4 -10.63 -3.82 -2.51
CA TRP A 4 -9.71 -4.50 -1.60
C TRP A 4 -8.68 -5.33 -2.37
N LEU A 5 -9.14 -6.18 -3.29
CA LEU A 5 -8.26 -7.01 -4.10
C LEU A 5 -7.30 -6.18 -4.94
N VAL A 6 -7.80 -5.15 -5.63
CA VAL A 6 -6.97 -4.29 -6.49
C VAL A 6 -5.86 -3.61 -5.68
N ILE A 7 -6.17 -3.10 -4.49
CA ILE A 7 -5.19 -2.40 -3.64
C ILE A 7 -4.12 -3.38 -3.14
N TRP A 8 -4.52 -4.54 -2.63
CA TRP A 8 -3.59 -5.54 -2.11
C TRP A 8 -2.76 -6.21 -3.22
N SER A 9 -3.36 -6.47 -4.38
CA SER A 9 -2.64 -7.00 -5.56
C SER A 9 -1.63 -6.00 -6.10
N THR A 10 -1.99 -4.72 -6.19
CA THR A 10 -1.07 -3.66 -6.64
C THR A 10 0.06 -3.47 -5.62
N TRP A 11 -0.25 -3.51 -4.32
CA TRP A 11 0.75 -3.47 -3.25
C TRP A 11 1.73 -4.65 -3.32
N LEU A 12 1.22 -5.87 -3.45
CA LEU A 12 2.03 -7.08 -3.54
C LEU A 12 2.92 -7.06 -4.79
N ALA A 13 2.37 -6.63 -5.94
CA ALA A 13 3.13 -6.48 -7.17
C ALA A 13 4.25 -5.45 -7.02
N THR A 14 4.00 -4.34 -6.34
CA THR A 14 5.03 -3.33 -6.08
C THR A 14 6.15 -3.89 -5.20
N LEU A 15 5.80 -4.64 -4.15
CA LEU A 15 6.78 -5.28 -3.26
C LEU A 15 7.62 -6.37 -3.95
N VAL A 16 7.00 -7.21 -4.79
CA VAL A 16 7.67 -8.37 -5.40
C VAL A 16 8.43 -7.99 -6.68
N LEU A 17 7.98 -6.95 -7.40
CA LEU A 17 8.58 -6.59 -8.68
C LEU A 17 9.47 -5.36 -8.60
N LEU A 18 9.05 -4.32 -7.88
CA LEU A 18 9.70 -2.99 -7.91
C LEU A 18 10.82 -2.87 -6.87
N VAL A 19 10.62 -3.41 -5.67
CA VAL A 19 11.62 -3.34 -4.58
C VAL A 19 12.89 -4.14 -4.91
N PRO A 20 12.79 -5.38 -5.45
CA PRO A 20 13.98 -6.15 -5.83
C PRO A 20 14.76 -5.55 -6.99
N THR A 21 14.10 -4.79 -7.87
CA THR A 21 14.77 -4.13 -9.01
C THR A 21 15.48 -2.84 -8.62
N LEU A 22 14.99 -2.13 -7.61
CA LEU A 22 15.54 -0.83 -7.20
C LEU A 22 16.58 -0.93 -6.07
N MET A 23 16.62 -2.05 -5.34
CA MET A 23 17.41 -2.18 -4.11
C MET A 23 18.30 -3.44 -4.11
N PRO A 24 19.58 -3.32 -3.73
CA PRO A 24 20.42 -4.49 -3.43
C PRO A 24 19.77 -5.36 -2.33
N HIS A 25 19.83 -6.68 -2.48
CA HIS A 25 19.23 -7.64 -1.54
C HIS A 25 19.83 -7.59 -0.12
N ASP A 26 21.00 -6.99 -0.02
CA ASP A 26 21.81 -6.80 1.18
C ASP A 26 21.38 -5.56 1.99
N ASP A 27 20.54 -4.67 1.44
CA ASP A 27 20.02 -3.49 2.14
C ASP A 27 18.71 -3.79 2.92
N VAL A 28 18.86 -4.50 4.03
CA VAL A 28 17.76 -4.94 4.92
C VAL A 28 17.00 -3.77 5.54
N VAL A 29 17.71 -2.67 5.86
CA VAL A 29 17.10 -1.47 6.47
C VAL A 29 16.16 -0.80 5.47
N GLY A 30 16.63 -0.66 4.23
CA GLY A 30 15.83 -0.11 3.16
C GLY A 30 14.62 -0.98 2.81
N TRP A 31 14.75 -2.31 2.83
CA TRP A 31 13.61 -3.23 2.71
C TRP A 31 12.54 -3.02 3.78
N GLY A 32 12.96 -2.81 5.04
CA GLY A 32 12.04 -2.50 6.14
C GLY A 32 11.28 -1.18 5.92
N PHE A 33 11.99 -0.11 5.55
CA PHE A 33 11.39 1.19 5.26
C PHE A 33 10.42 1.14 4.08
N VAL A 34 10.80 0.47 2.99
CA VAL A 34 9.94 0.32 1.81
C VAL A 34 8.69 -0.47 2.14
N THR A 35 8.80 -1.52 2.95
CA THR A 35 7.64 -2.29 3.41
C THR A 35 6.70 -1.43 4.26
N LEU A 36 7.23 -0.64 5.20
CA LEU A 36 6.45 0.29 6.02
C LEU A 36 5.77 1.37 5.16
N ALA A 37 6.49 1.97 4.21
CA ALA A 37 5.98 2.98 3.30
C ALA A 37 4.87 2.39 2.41
N ALA A 38 5.11 1.22 1.81
CA ALA A 38 4.13 0.53 0.99
C ALA A 38 2.86 0.19 1.78
N THR A 39 3.01 -0.31 3.01
CA THR A 39 1.87 -0.65 3.89
C THR A 39 1.07 0.59 4.27
N SER A 40 1.75 1.71 4.53
CA SER A 40 1.12 3.01 4.83
C SER A 40 0.33 3.54 3.63
N VAL A 41 0.90 3.45 2.43
CA VAL A 41 0.22 3.83 1.18
C VAL A 41 -0.98 2.93 0.90
N ALA A 42 -0.85 1.62 1.07
CA ALA A 42 -1.97 0.69 0.89
C ALA A 42 -3.11 0.99 1.86
N TYR A 43 -2.81 1.30 3.12
CA TYR A 43 -3.81 1.70 4.10
C TYR A 43 -4.50 3.02 3.72
N LEU A 44 -3.73 4.04 3.31
CA LEU A 44 -4.28 5.31 2.84
C LEU A 44 -5.16 5.13 1.60
N LEU A 45 -4.73 4.32 0.64
CA LEU A 45 -5.47 4.05 -0.59
C LEU A 45 -6.76 3.30 -0.29
N HIS A 46 -6.72 2.34 0.65
CA HIS A 46 -7.91 1.64 1.13
C HIS A 46 -8.85 2.62 1.83
N ARG A 47 -8.32 3.48 2.71
CA ARG A 47 -9.13 4.47 3.42
C ARG A 47 -9.77 5.48 2.47
N LEU A 48 -9.05 5.91 1.44
CA LEU A 48 -9.53 6.84 0.42
C LEU A 48 -10.55 6.16 -0.50
N TRP A 49 -10.34 4.90 -0.85
CA TRP A 49 -11.30 4.10 -1.60
C TRP A 49 -12.61 3.91 -0.82
N ASP A 50 -12.52 3.57 0.47
CA ASP A 50 -13.69 3.50 1.35
C ASP A 50 -14.41 4.85 1.43
N TRP A 51 -13.67 5.95 1.51
CA TRP A 51 -14.26 7.29 1.50
C TRP A 51 -14.98 7.61 0.19
N TYR A 52 -14.33 7.34 -0.95
CA TYR A 52 -14.82 7.68 -2.28
C TYR A 52 -15.98 6.78 -2.74
N VAL A 53 -15.92 5.48 -2.42
CA VAL A 53 -16.91 4.49 -2.88
C VAL A 53 -18.04 4.29 -1.88
N VAL A 54 -17.77 4.34 -0.57
CA VAL A 54 -18.79 4.12 0.47
C VAL A 54 -19.43 5.44 0.92
N GLY A 55 -18.82 6.60 0.59
CA GLY A 55 -19.35 7.92 0.94
C GLY A 55 -19.43 8.19 2.44
N ARG A 56 -18.81 7.33 3.28
CA ARG A 56 -18.79 7.56 4.72
C ARG A 56 -17.91 8.76 5.01
N PRO A 57 -18.42 9.86 5.57
CA PRO A 57 -17.58 10.98 5.94
C PRO A 57 -16.47 10.49 6.87
N LEU A 58 -15.23 10.95 6.64
CA LEU A 58 -14.17 10.86 7.63
C LEU A 58 -14.77 11.29 8.98
N PRO A 59 -14.52 10.57 10.09
CA PRO A 59 -15.08 10.93 11.38
C PRO A 59 -14.61 12.34 11.70
N ARG A 60 -15.50 13.29 11.43
CA ARG A 60 -15.32 14.71 11.67
C ARG A 60 -15.67 14.85 13.14
N ARG A 61 -14.63 15.02 13.98
CA ARG A 61 -14.85 15.56 15.32
C ARG A 61 -15.54 16.91 15.20
#